data_AF-A0A2R9BBD6-F1
#
_entry.id   AF-A0A2R9BBD6-F1
#
_cell.length_a   1.000
_cell.length_b   1.000
_cell.length_c   1.000
_cell.angle_alpha   90.00
_cell.angle_beta   90.00
_cell.angle_gamma   90.00
#
_symmetry.space_group_name_H-M   'P 1'
#
loop_
_entity.id
_entity.type
_entity.pdbx_description
1 polymer ?
#
loop_
_entity_poly.entity_id
_entity_poly.type
_entity_poly.pdbx_seq_one_letter_code
_entity_poly.pdbx_strand_id
1 'polypeptide(L)' 'MGQGVLKKTTGPVRLAVCENPHERLRILYTKILDVLEQIPKNAAYKKCTEQITNEKLAIMAIIKK' A
#
# COMPACT_ATOMS: atom_id res chain seq x y z
N MET A 1 -1.67 -22.73 -5.78
CA MET A 1 -1.39 -21.34 -6.18
C MET A 1 -2.64 -20.80 -6.87
N GLY A 2 -3.47 -20.05 -6.16
CA GLY A 2 -4.80 -19.65 -6.65
C GLY A 2 -4.68 -18.66 -7.80
N GLN A 3 -5.09 -19.06 -9.01
CA GLN A 3 -5.26 -18.15 -10.13
C GLN A 3 -6.52 -17.30 -9.89
N GLY A 4 -6.34 -16.19 -9.18
CA GLY A 4 -7.27 -15.07 -9.27
C GLY A 4 -7.23 -14.45 -10.66
N VAL A 5 -8.32 -13.81 -11.08
CA VAL A 5 -8.43 -13.14 -12.39
C VAL A 5 -7.30 -12.10 -12.53
N LEU A 6 -6.38 -12.33 -13.45
CA LEU A 6 -5.30 -11.38 -13.77
C LEU A 6 -5.84 -10.23 -14.60
N LYS A 7 -5.59 -9.00 -14.15
CA LYS A 7 -5.98 -7.78 -14.87
C LYS A 7 -5.15 -7.64 -16.15
N LYS A 8 -5.81 -7.41 -17.30
CA LYS A 8 -5.14 -7.32 -18.62
C LYS A 8 -4.63 -5.93 -18.96
N THR A 9 -5.35 -4.88 -18.55
CA THR A 9 -4.97 -3.48 -18.80
C THR A 9 -5.44 -2.60 -17.64
N THR A 10 -4.70 -1.53 -17.36
CA THR A 10 -5.11 -0.51 -16.40
C THR A 10 -6.10 0.48 -17.01
N GLY A 11 -6.08 0.65 -18.34
CA GLY A 11 -6.84 1.67 -19.09
C GLY A 11 -5.96 2.87 -19.51
N PRO A 12 -5.33 3.59 -18.57
CA PRO A 12 -4.44 4.71 -18.87
C PRO A 12 -3.17 4.32 -19.64
N VAL A 13 -2.74 5.19 -20.56
CA VAL A 13 -1.47 5.05 -21.26
C VAL A 13 -0.32 5.24 -20.25
N ARG A 14 0.77 4.46 -20.41
CA ARG A 14 1.98 4.49 -19.58
C ARG A 14 1.80 4.05 -18.11
N LEU A 15 0.66 3.46 -17.73
CA LEU A 15 0.48 2.83 -16.43
C LEU A 15 0.46 1.30 -16.57
N ALA A 16 1.59 0.65 -16.35
CA ALA A 16 1.69 -0.81 -16.44
C ALA A 16 0.85 -1.53 -15.37
N VAL A 17 0.29 -2.69 -15.72
CA VAL A 17 -0.32 -3.59 -14.74
C VAL A 17 0.77 -4.15 -13.83
N CYS A 18 0.55 -4.13 -12.53
CA CYS A 18 1.45 -4.74 -11.56
C CYS A 18 1.07 -6.21 -11.33
N GLU A 19 2.06 -7.11 -11.41
CA GLU A 19 1.85 -8.55 -11.24
C GLU A 19 1.53 -8.93 -9.78
N ASN A 20 2.30 -8.39 -8.83
CA ASN A 20 2.16 -8.66 -7.39
C ASN A 20 1.78 -7.38 -6.62
N PRO A 21 0.58 -6.82 -6.84
CA PRO A 21 0.21 -5.53 -6.27
C PRO A 21 0.16 -5.55 -4.74
N HIS A 22 -0.30 -6.65 -4.13
CA HIS A 22 -0.40 -6.76 -2.67
C HIS A 22 0.96 -6.76 -1.98
N GLU A 23 1.92 -7.55 -2.49
CA GLU A 23 3.28 -7.57 -1.96
C GLU A 23 3.96 -6.20 -2.13
N ARG A 24 3.85 -5.63 -3.33
CA ARG A 24 4.47 -4.32 -3.62
C ARG A 24 3.88 -3.20 -2.75
N LEU A 25 2.56 -3.17 -2.57
CA LEU A 25 1.89 -2.21 -1.70
C LEU A 25 2.30 -2.39 -0.23
N ARG A 26 2.46 -3.63 0.24
CA ARG A 26 2.91 -3.90 1.61
C ARG A 26 4.30 -3.33 1.86
N ILE A 27 5.23 -3.58 0.94
CA ILE A 27 6.59 -3.03 1.01
C ILE A 27 6.56 -1.50 1.02
N LEU A 28 5.75 -0.88 0.16
CA LEU A 28 5.64 0.58 0.09
C LEU A 28 5.11 1.19 1.39
N TYR A 29 4.04 0.63 1.94
CA TYR A 29 3.46 1.14 3.18
C TYR A 29 4.39 0.93 4.39
N THR A 30 5.10 -0.18 4.47
CA THR A 30 6.13 -0.37 5.51
C THR A 30 7.23 0.69 5.39
N LYS A 31 7.74 0.94 4.18
CA LYS A 31 8.74 2.00 3.96
C LYS A 31 8.23 3.39 4.32
N ILE A 32 6.94 3.67 4.07
CA ILE A 32 6.33 4.94 4.48
C ILE A 32 6.36 5.05 6.01
N LEU A 33 5.94 4.01 6.73
CA LEU A 33 5.98 4.00 8.20
C LEU A 33 7.41 4.18 8.72
N ASP A 34 8.40 3.48 8.15
CA ASP A 34 9.82 3.59 8.52
C ASP A 34 10.33 5.04 8.38
N VAL A 35 9.92 5.75 7.33
CA VAL A 35 10.27 7.16 7.13
C VAL A 35 9.52 8.06 8.12
N LEU A 36 8.25 7.77 8.41
CA LEU A 36 7.46 8.53 9.38
C LEU A 36 8.03 8.42 10.80
N GLU A 37 8.74 7.34 11.15
CA GLU A 37 9.42 7.23 12.45
C GLU A 37 10.41 8.37 12.71
N GLN A 38 11.06 8.87 11.66
CA GLN A 38 12.03 9.97 11.73
C GLN A 38 11.38 11.34 11.91
N ILE A 39 10.06 11.45 11.72
CA ILE A 39 9.30 12.70 11.87
C ILE A 39 8.84 12.87 13.35
N PRO A 40 8.87 14.10 13.92
CA PRO A 40 8.36 14.36 15.26
C PRO A 40 6.91 13.90 15.48
N LYS A 41 6.64 13.27 16.63
CA LYS A 41 5.32 12.69 16.98
C LYS A 41 4.17 13.70 17.03
N ASN A 42 4.47 14.96 17.26
CA ASN A 42 3.47 16.03 17.32
C ASN A 42 3.09 16.60 15.95
N ALA A 43 3.83 16.25 14.88
CA ALA A 43 3.54 16.74 13.54
C ALA A 43 2.18 16.21 13.06
N ALA A 44 1.28 17.13 12.69
CA ALA A 44 -0.04 16.77 12.17
C ALA A 44 0.05 15.86 10.93
N TYR A 45 1.04 16.10 10.07
CA TYR A 45 1.32 15.28 8.90
C TYR A 45 1.62 13.81 9.25
N LYS A 46 2.47 13.56 10.27
CA LYS A 46 2.80 12.21 10.72
C LYS A 46 1.54 11.48 11.19
N LYS A 47 0.78 12.09 12.09
CA LYS A 47 -0.45 11.49 12.65
C LYS A 47 -1.45 11.11 11.56
N CYS A 48 -1.71 12.01 10.63
CA CYS A 48 -2.66 11.78 9.54
C CYS A 48 -2.16 10.69 8.57
N THR A 49 -0.86 10.72 8.22
CA THR A 49 -0.27 9.76 7.28
C THR A 49 -0.16 8.36 7.89
N GLU A 50 0.19 8.25 9.18
CA GLU A 50 0.20 6.99 9.91
C GLU A 50 -1.20 6.38 9.98
N GLN A 51 -2.22 7.19 10.29
CA GLN A 51 -3.61 6.72 10.34
C GLN A 51 -4.03 6.14 8.98
N ILE A 52 -3.90 6.92 7.90
CA ILE A 52 -4.31 6.48 6.55
C ILE A 52 -3.53 5.23 6.13
N THR A 53 -2.21 5.20 6.38
CA THR A 53 -1.35 4.06 6.01
C THR A 53 -1.75 2.78 6.75
N ASN A 54 -2.02 2.88 8.05
CA ASN A 54 -2.47 1.75 8.87
C ASN A 54 -3.86 1.25 8.45
N GLU A 55 -4.79 2.14 8.14
CA GLU A 55 -6.12 1.77 7.61
C GLU A 55 -6.00 0.99 6.29
N LYS A 56 -5.16 1.46 5.36
CA LYS A 56 -4.93 0.76 4.08
C LYS A 56 -4.26 -0.60 4.28
N LEU A 57 -3.28 -0.70 5.17
CA LEU A 57 -2.64 -1.97 5.52
C LEU A 57 -3.62 -2.96 6.14
N ALA A 58 -4.52 -2.51 7.01
CA ALA A 58 -5.56 -3.35 7.61
C ALA A 58 -6.50 -3.93 6.54
N ILE A 59 -6.96 -3.10 5.60
CA ILE A 59 -7.78 -3.55 4.46
C ILE A 59 -7.04 -4.60 3.64
N MET A 60 -5.74 -4.40 3.37
CA MET A 60 -4.94 -5.36 2.62
C MET A 60 -4.76 -6.69 3.33
N ALA A 61 -4.68 -6.70 4.67
CA ALA A 61 -4.55 -7.93 5.45
C ALA A 61 -5.82 -8.80 5.39
N ILE A 62 -6.99 -8.18 5.26
CA ILE A 62 -8.29 -8.87 5.16
C ILE A 62 -8.45 -9.60 3.82
N ILE A 63 -7.89 -9.06 2.73
CA ILE A 63 -8.12 -9.56 1.36
C ILE A 63 -7.20 -10.76 1.00
N LYS A 64 -6.59 -11.44 1.98
CA LYS A 64 -5.87 -12.71 1.72
C LYS A 64 -6.84 -13.75 1.16
N LYS A 65 -6.74 -14.05 -0.14
CA LYS A 65 -7.49 -15.07 -0.86
C LYS A 65 -6.54 -16.07 -1.49
#